data_AF-A0A0F9REP6-F1
#
_entry.id   AF-A0A0F9REP6-F1
#
_cell.length_a   1.000
_cell.length_b   1.000
_cell.length_c   1.000
_cell.angle_alpha   90.00
_cell.angle_beta   90.00
_cell.angle_gamma   90.00
#
_symmetry.space_group_name_H-M   'P 1'
#
loop_
_entity.id
_entity.type
_entity.pdbx_description
1 polymer ?
#
loop_
_entity_poly.entity_id
_entity_poly.type
_entity_poly.pdbx_seq_one_letter_code
_entity_poly.pdbx_strand_id
1 'polypeptide(L)'
;MKEIYTTGEELQKHRIPNDIFEHLTTNVPDYNPASKISMLQIIEISGLDVAIWALRAIIGKKKKRKIALEFTIACAEHVLPNFENLYTNDNRPRKAIEAARLVLISDTKKNRELAYRAYMPAHAALFVGNSSGDARIRAAASAASISASYLAHAAGTADATISVGLSDEAALYAAISASQLEAVKGVQIRPSPVRKWQKQKLIDILKGEKK
;
A
#
# COMPACT_ATOMS: atom_id res chain seq x y z
N MET A 1 9.86 6.59 19.50
CA MET A 1 8.99 7.20 18.45
C MET A 1 7.62 7.47 19.07
N LYS A 2 6.92 8.57 18.73
CA LYS A 2 5.53 8.75 19.20
C LYS A 2 4.64 7.69 18.53
N GLU A 3 3.89 6.95 19.35
CA GLU A 3 2.91 5.93 18.93
C GLU A 3 2.08 6.35 17.71
N ILE A 4 1.85 5.41 16.79
CA ILE A 4 0.97 5.55 15.64
C ILE A 4 -0.37 4.91 15.99
N TYR A 5 -1.44 5.69 16.00
CA TYR A 5 -2.74 5.25 16.46
C TYR A 5 -3.89 5.89 15.66
N THR A 6 -5.07 5.31 15.82
CA THR A 6 -6.38 5.80 15.38
C THR A 6 -7.35 5.82 16.58
N THR A 7 -8.58 6.23 16.35
CA THR A 7 -9.72 6.07 17.28
C THR A 7 -10.89 5.43 16.57
N GLY A 8 -11.88 4.93 17.32
CA GLY A 8 -13.13 4.43 16.75
C GLY A 8 -13.87 5.50 15.94
N GLU A 9 -13.90 6.74 16.45
CA GLU A 9 -14.48 7.90 15.76
C GLU A 9 -13.83 8.16 14.39
N GLU A 10 -12.49 8.11 14.30
CA GLU A 10 -11.83 8.34 13.01
C GLU A 10 -12.01 7.16 12.05
N LEU A 11 -12.10 5.93 12.54
CA LEU A 11 -12.42 4.77 11.70
C LEU A 11 -13.81 4.89 11.07
N GLN A 12 -14.81 5.35 11.83
CA GLN A 12 -16.18 5.61 11.33
C GLN A 12 -16.22 6.77 10.33
N LYS A 13 -15.52 7.87 10.63
CA LYS A 13 -15.43 9.03 9.72
C LYS A 13 -14.80 8.67 8.38
N HIS A 14 -13.86 7.73 8.37
CA HIS A 14 -13.24 7.20 7.17
C HIS A 14 -14.01 6.02 6.53
N ARG A 15 -15.21 5.71 7.03
CA ARG A 15 -16.14 4.72 6.48
C ARG A 15 -15.52 3.34 6.30
N ILE A 16 -14.80 2.86 7.32
CA ILE A 16 -14.40 1.45 7.32
C ILE A 16 -15.66 0.57 7.25
N PRO A 17 -15.64 -0.54 6.49
CA PRO A 17 -16.74 -1.50 6.43
C PRO A 17 -17.23 -1.92 7.82
N ASN A 18 -18.54 -1.97 8.02
CA ASN A 18 -19.15 -2.19 9.35
C ASN A 18 -18.71 -3.52 9.98
N ASP A 19 -18.57 -4.57 9.18
CA ASP A 19 -18.07 -5.88 9.60
C ASP A 19 -16.64 -5.81 10.13
N ILE A 20 -15.76 -5.05 9.45
CA ILE A 20 -14.39 -4.80 9.91
C ILE A 20 -14.38 -3.97 11.19
N PHE A 21 -15.21 -2.93 11.26
CA PHE A 21 -15.33 -2.08 12.43
C PHE A 21 -15.78 -2.87 13.65
N GLU A 22 -16.87 -3.63 13.52
CA GLU A 22 -17.43 -4.47 14.59
C GLU A 22 -16.43 -5.54 15.06
N HIS A 23 -15.76 -6.21 14.13
CA HIS A 23 -14.71 -7.18 14.45
C HIS A 23 -13.58 -6.55 15.27
N LEU A 24 -13.14 -5.36 14.90
CA LEU A 24 -12.07 -4.65 15.60
C LEU A 24 -12.52 -4.20 16.99
N THR A 25 -13.68 -3.56 17.11
CA THR A 25 -14.15 -2.98 18.38
C THR A 25 -14.55 -4.04 19.41
N THR A 26 -15.05 -5.19 18.97
CA THR A 26 -15.41 -6.30 19.87
C THR A 26 -14.19 -6.94 20.53
N ASN A 27 -13.03 -6.87 19.87
CA ASN A 27 -11.80 -7.49 20.35
C ASN A 27 -10.82 -6.51 21.01
N VAL A 28 -11.18 -5.22 21.09
CA VAL A 28 -10.41 -4.22 21.87
C VAL A 28 -10.94 -4.20 23.30
N PRO A 29 -10.11 -4.52 24.31
CA PRO A 29 -10.53 -4.46 25.72
C PRO A 29 -10.98 -3.04 26.10
N ASP A 30 -12.09 -2.96 26.84
CA ASP A 30 -12.68 -1.70 27.34
C ASP A 30 -12.85 -0.64 26.23
N TYR A 31 -13.27 -1.09 25.05
CA TYR A 31 -13.43 -0.24 23.88
C TYR A 31 -14.34 0.97 24.17
N ASN A 32 -13.82 2.15 23.80
CA ASN A 32 -14.55 3.41 23.77
C ASN A 32 -14.17 4.15 22.47
N PRO A 33 -15.13 4.75 21.73
CA PRO A 33 -14.87 5.37 20.44
C PRO A 33 -13.76 6.43 20.43
N ALA A 34 -13.57 7.15 21.53
CA ALA A 34 -12.52 8.17 21.68
C ALA A 34 -11.15 7.59 22.10
N SER A 35 -11.11 6.34 22.54
CA SER A 35 -9.87 5.69 22.99
C SER A 35 -8.89 5.49 21.84
N LYS A 36 -7.61 5.66 22.14
CA LYS A 36 -6.55 5.39 21.17
C LYS A 36 -6.44 3.90 20.94
N ILE A 37 -6.38 3.51 19.66
CA ILE A 37 -6.13 2.15 19.22
C ILE A 37 -4.82 2.18 18.44
N SER A 38 -3.79 1.51 18.96
CA SER A 38 -2.48 1.44 18.31
C SER A 38 -2.57 0.66 17.01
N MET A 39 -1.89 1.10 15.95
CA MET A 39 -1.85 0.34 14.69
C MET A 39 -1.24 -1.05 14.87
N LEU A 40 -0.33 -1.23 15.84
CA LEU A 40 0.22 -2.56 16.15
C LEU A 40 -0.83 -3.47 16.80
N GLN A 41 -1.67 -2.94 17.69
CA GLN A 41 -2.79 -3.69 18.27
C GLN A 41 -3.78 -4.11 17.18
N ILE A 42 -4.07 -3.25 16.20
CA ILE A 42 -4.95 -3.59 15.06
C ILE A 42 -4.40 -4.78 14.27
N ILE A 43 -3.08 -4.79 14.00
CA ILE A 43 -2.41 -5.89 13.29
C ILE A 43 -2.48 -7.20 14.08
N GLU A 44 -2.37 -7.12 15.41
CA GLU A 44 -2.40 -8.27 16.31
C GLU A 44 -3.81 -8.87 16.41
N ILE A 45 -4.81 -8.01 16.62
CA ILE A 45 -6.21 -8.40 16.87
C ILE A 45 -6.93 -8.79 15.58
N SER A 46 -6.80 -7.98 14.53
CA SER A 46 -7.63 -8.06 13.32
C SER A 46 -6.85 -8.43 12.06
N GLY A 47 -5.52 -8.55 12.17
CA GLY A 47 -4.67 -8.95 11.06
C GLY A 47 -4.34 -7.83 10.06
N LEU A 48 -3.63 -8.22 9.00
CA LEU A 48 -3.05 -7.28 8.03
C LEU A 48 -4.11 -6.54 7.21
N ASP A 49 -5.16 -7.22 6.75
CA ASP A 49 -6.16 -6.60 5.86
C ASP A 49 -6.88 -5.44 6.56
N VAL A 50 -7.31 -5.65 7.81
CA VAL A 50 -7.92 -4.59 8.64
C VAL A 50 -6.93 -3.47 8.94
N ALA A 51 -5.66 -3.81 9.21
CA ALA A 51 -4.63 -2.81 9.44
C ALA A 51 -4.36 -1.92 8.22
N ILE A 52 -4.39 -2.47 7.00
CA ILE A 52 -4.27 -1.69 5.75
C ILE A 52 -5.43 -0.72 5.63
N TRP A 53 -6.67 -1.16 5.86
CA TRP A 53 -7.84 -0.28 5.87
C TRP A 53 -7.72 0.86 6.91
N ALA A 54 -7.24 0.54 8.11
CA ALA A 54 -7.08 1.49 9.20
C ALA A 54 -6.01 2.57 8.96
N LEU A 55 -5.11 2.41 7.97
CA LEU A 55 -4.13 3.44 7.60
C LEU A 55 -4.81 4.79 7.25
N ARG A 56 -6.01 4.75 6.66
CA ARG A 56 -6.83 5.93 6.32
C ARG A 56 -7.19 6.79 7.51
N ALA A 57 -7.36 6.14 8.67
CA ALA A 57 -7.85 6.74 9.90
C ALA A 57 -6.73 7.13 10.88
N ILE A 58 -5.45 6.92 10.52
CA ILE A 58 -4.34 7.35 11.38
C ILE A 58 -4.43 8.85 11.68
N ILE A 59 -4.31 9.16 12.97
CA ILE A 59 -4.31 10.54 13.45
C ILE A 59 -2.97 11.21 13.11
N GLY A 60 -3.06 12.35 12.41
CA GLY A 60 -1.93 13.16 11.99
C GLY A 60 -1.59 13.01 10.51
N LYS A 61 -2.01 14.00 9.71
CA LYS A 61 -1.92 14.00 8.23
C LYS A 61 -0.54 13.65 7.68
N LYS A 62 0.53 14.26 8.22
CA LYS A 62 1.92 14.03 7.77
C LYS A 62 2.39 12.59 8.03
N LYS A 63 2.14 12.06 9.23
CA LYS A 63 2.51 10.69 9.61
C LYS A 63 1.75 9.68 8.77
N LYS A 64 0.43 9.86 8.68
CA LYS A 64 -0.46 9.03 7.88
C LYS A 64 0.02 8.89 6.44
N ARG A 65 0.23 10.02 5.75
CA ARG A 65 0.74 10.05 4.38
C ARG A 65 2.10 9.37 4.25
N LYS A 66 3.03 9.63 5.18
CA LYS A 66 4.36 9.01 5.16
C LYS A 66 4.28 7.48 5.24
N ILE A 67 3.53 6.96 6.21
CA ILE A 67 3.40 5.51 6.44
C ILE A 67 2.78 4.83 5.22
N ALA A 68 1.70 5.42 4.67
CA ALA A 68 1.06 4.92 3.47
C ALA A 68 2.03 4.88 2.28
N LEU A 69 2.72 5.99 1.99
CA LEU A 69 3.72 6.03 0.92
C LEU A 69 4.84 5.01 1.12
N GLU A 70 5.40 4.90 2.32
CA GLU A 70 6.50 3.98 2.63
C GLU A 70 6.09 2.51 2.45
N PHE A 71 4.89 2.14 2.92
CA PHE A 71 4.36 0.80 2.78
C PHE A 71 4.06 0.45 1.31
N THR A 72 3.42 1.37 0.59
CA THR A 72 3.07 1.19 -0.82
C THR A 72 4.32 1.12 -1.70
N ILE A 73 5.32 1.97 -1.48
CA ILE A 73 6.63 1.92 -2.18
C ILE A 73 7.26 0.54 -1.99
N ALA A 74 7.32 0.05 -0.75
CA ALA A 74 7.90 -1.26 -0.47
C ALA A 74 7.17 -2.38 -1.22
N CYS A 75 5.83 -2.33 -1.25
CA CYS A 75 5.04 -3.34 -1.94
C CYS A 75 5.20 -3.25 -3.47
N ALA A 76 5.26 -2.05 -4.05
CA ALA A 76 5.49 -1.85 -5.48
C ALA A 76 6.89 -2.34 -5.91
N GLU A 77 7.91 -2.09 -5.09
CA GLU A 77 9.27 -2.59 -5.33
C GLU A 77 9.37 -4.09 -5.25
N HIS A 78 8.61 -4.72 -4.35
CA HIS A 78 8.60 -6.17 -4.22
C HIS A 78 8.11 -6.87 -5.50
N VAL A 79 7.18 -6.24 -6.24
CA VAL A 79 6.62 -6.80 -7.48
C VAL A 79 7.29 -6.28 -8.76
N LEU A 80 8.03 -5.17 -8.70
CA LEU A 80 8.69 -4.54 -9.84
C LEU A 80 9.57 -5.50 -10.66
N PRO A 81 10.41 -6.38 -10.06
CA PRO A 81 11.26 -7.29 -10.83
C PRO A 81 10.47 -8.20 -11.78
N ASN A 82 9.23 -8.56 -11.43
CA ASN A 82 8.41 -9.38 -12.31
C ASN A 82 8.07 -8.64 -13.61
N PHE A 83 7.73 -7.35 -13.51
CA PHE A 83 7.46 -6.53 -14.68
C PHE A 83 8.70 -6.38 -15.56
N GLU A 84 9.84 -6.10 -14.95
CA GLU A 84 11.08 -5.79 -15.68
C GLU A 84 11.70 -7.02 -16.35
N ASN A 85 11.50 -8.20 -15.77
CA ASN A 85 11.89 -9.45 -16.41
C ASN A 85 11.10 -9.72 -17.71
N LEU A 86 9.87 -9.21 -17.79
CA LEU A 86 8.97 -9.43 -18.93
C LEU A 86 9.05 -8.30 -19.96
N TYR A 87 9.26 -7.07 -19.47
CA TYR A 87 9.27 -5.84 -20.25
C TYR A 87 10.58 -5.10 -20.00
N THR A 88 11.69 -5.71 -20.41
CA THR A 88 13.06 -5.24 -20.14
C THR A 88 13.34 -3.80 -20.62
N ASN A 89 12.64 -3.35 -21.64
CA ASN A 89 12.79 -2.00 -22.21
C ASN A 89 11.76 -0.98 -21.68
N ASP A 90 10.81 -1.40 -20.85
CA ASP A 90 9.79 -0.53 -20.27
C ASP A 90 10.14 -0.15 -18.83
N ASN A 91 10.57 1.09 -18.64
CA ASN A 91 10.94 1.61 -17.32
C ASN A 91 9.87 2.49 -16.68
N ARG A 92 8.64 2.52 -17.23
CA ARG A 92 7.57 3.41 -16.73
C ARG A 92 7.19 3.10 -15.27
N PRO A 93 7.00 1.82 -14.84
CA PRO A 93 6.71 1.52 -13.43
C PRO A 93 7.87 1.89 -12.49
N ARG A 94 9.12 1.62 -12.89
CA ARG A 94 10.31 2.00 -12.11
C ARG A 94 10.38 3.51 -11.87
N LYS A 95 10.22 4.31 -12.93
CA LYS A 95 10.24 5.78 -12.84
C LYS A 95 9.14 6.32 -11.93
N ALA A 96 7.96 5.71 -11.94
CA ALA A 96 6.86 6.09 -11.05
C ALA A 96 7.18 5.80 -9.57
N ILE A 97 7.79 4.65 -9.26
CA ILE A 97 8.26 4.31 -7.90
C ILE A 97 9.36 5.27 -7.46
N GLU A 98 10.34 5.57 -8.32
CA GLU A 98 11.42 6.51 -8.03
C GLU A 98 10.90 7.92 -7.74
N ALA A 99 9.93 8.41 -8.53
CA ALA A 99 9.30 9.71 -8.30
C ALA A 99 8.54 9.76 -6.96
N ALA A 100 7.86 8.67 -6.58
CA ALA A 100 7.21 8.58 -5.28
C ALA A 100 8.21 8.54 -4.11
N ARG A 101 9.35 7.86 -4.28
CA ARG A 101 10.47 7.90 -3.31
C ARG A 101 10.98 9.33 -3.08
N LEU A 102 11.09 10.14 -4.13
CA LEU A 102 11.48 11.55 -3.98
C LEU A 102 10.49 12.33 -3.11
N VAL A 103 9.18 12.05 -3.22
CA VAL A 103 8.16 12.65 -2.35
C VAL A 103 8.29 12.16 -0.91
N LEU A 104 8.58 10.87 -0.70
CA LEU A 104 8.80 10.29 0.63
C LEU A 104 10.02 10.92 1.34
N ILE A 105 11.10 11.14 0.58
CA ILE A 105 12.34 11.80 1.08
C ILE A 105 12.07 13.29 1.34
N SER A 106 11.39 13.96 0.41
CA SER A 106 11.11 15.40 0.49
C SER A 106 9.81 15.74 -0.24
N ASP A 107 8.76 16.05 0.51
CA ASP A 107 7.43 16.37 -0.03
C ASP A 107 7.34 17.82 -0.55
N THR A 108 8.09 18.11 -1.60
CA THR A 108 8.08 19.41 -2.30
C THR A 108 7.07 19.42 -3.44
N LYS A 109 6.60 20.61 -3.83
CA LYS A 109 5.74 20.78 -5.03
C LYS A 109 6.39 20.16 -6.28
N LYS A 110 7.72 20.34 -6.44
CA LYS A 110 8.49 19.76 -7.55
C LYS A 110 8.43 18.24 -7.55
N ASN A 111 8.65 17.60 -6.40
CA ASN A 111 8.65 16.14 -6.32
C ASN A 111 7.24 15.56 -6.54
N ARG A 112 6.20 16.23 -6.03
CA ARG A 112 4.81 15.86 -6.31
C ARG A 112 4.47 15.96 -7.79
N GLU A 113 4.89 17.03 -8.46
CA GLU A 113 4.71 17.20 -9.91
C GLU A 113 5.41 16.10 -10.71
N LEU A 114 6.64 15.73 -10.32
CA LEU A 114 7.36 14.60 -10.94
C LEU A 114 6.60 13.28 -10.78
N ALA A 115 6.08 13.01 -9.58
CA ALA A 115 5.27 11.83 -9.33
C ALA A 115 3.97 11.84 -10.17
N TYR A 116 3.26 12.96 -10.20
CA TYR A 116 2.05 13.11 -11.01
C TYR A 116 2.31 12.90 -12.51
N ARG A 117 3.44 13.38 -13.05
CA ARG A 117 3.81 13.14 -14.44
C ARG A 117 4.17 11.69 -14.74
N ALA A 118 4.69 10.96 -13.76
CA ALA A 118 5.04 9.55 -13.91
C ALA A 118 3.82 8.61 -13.82
N TYR A 119 2.70 9.09 -13.26
CA TYR A 119 1.46 8.32 -13.12
C TYR A 119 0.89 7.84 -14.46
N MET A 120 0.60 8.75 -15.40
CA MET A 120 -0.06 8.39 -16.67
C MET A 120 0.78 7.40 -17.51
N PRO A 121 2.11 7.58 -17.67
CA PRO A 121 2.95 6.59 -18.32
C PRO A 121 2.92 5.21 -17.64
N ALA A 122 3.00 5.16 -16.30
CA ALA A 122 2.93 3.89 -15.57
C ALA A 122 1.56 3.22 -15.71
N HIS A 123 0.48 3.99 -15.71
CA HIS A 123 -0.87 3.47 -15.97
C HIS A 123 -0.97 2.92 -17.40
N ALA A 124 -0.39 3.59 -18.40
CA ALA A 124 -0.37 3.09 -19.77
C ALA A 124 0.42 1.78 -19.93
N ALA A 125 1.36 1.47 -19.03
CA ALA A 125 2.12 0.21 -19.05
C ALA A 125 1.24 -1.02 -18.74
N LEU A 126 0.08 -0.82 -18.09
CA LEU A 126 -0.92 -1.86 -17.86
C LEU A 126 -1.37 -2.56 -19.14
N PHE A 127 -1.67 -1.76 -20.15
CA PHE A 127 -2.24 -2.26 -21.40
C PHE A 127 -1.20 -3.01 -22.24
N VAL A 128 0.08 -2.66 -22.10
CA VAL A 128 1.20 -3.42 -22.70
C VAL A 128 1.40 -4.74 -21.95
N GLY A 129 1.29 -4.73 -20.62
CA GLY A 129 1.26 -5.90 -19.74
C GLY A 129 0.25 -6.97 -20.15
N ASN A 130 -0.89 -6.54 -20.67
CA ASN A 130 -2.02 -7.42 -21.00
C ASN A 130 -1.88 -8.16 -22.34
N SER A 131 -0.79 -7.93 -23.09
CA SER A 131 -0.54 -8.55 -24.40
C SER A 131 0.21 -9.88 -24.35
N SER A 132 0.77 -10.27 -23.19
CA SER A 132 1.42 -11.58 -23.03
C SER A 132 0.40 -12.71 -23.20
N GLY A 133 0.79 -13.88 -23.74
CA GLY A 133 -0.10 -15.06 -23.85
C GLY A 133 -0.34 -15.79 -22.52
N ASP A 134 0.53 -15.62 -21.52
CA ASP A 134 0.39 -16.25 -20.20
C ASP A 134 -0.36 -15.33 -19.22
N ALA A 135 -1.55 -15.76 -18.77
CA ALA A 135 -2.40 -15.01 -17.84
C ALA A 135 -1.70 -14.63 -16.53
N ARG A 136 -0.71 -15.41 -16.10
CA ARG A 136 0.02 -15.24 -14.85
C ARG A 136 1.04 -14.11 -14.96
N ILE A 137 1.71 -14.06 -16.09
CA ILE A 137 2.65 -13.01 -16.50
C ILE A 137 1.90 -11.68 -16.66
N ARG A 138 0.71 -11.71 -17.28
CA ARG A 138 -0.16 -10.53 -17.41
C ARG A 138 -0.60 -9.97 -16.05
N ALA A 139 -1.00 -10.83 -15.12
CA ALA A 139 -1.46 -10.42 -13.79
C ALA A 139 -0.34 -9.75 -12.98
N ALA A 140 0.87 -10.32 -12.98
CA ALA A 140 2.01 -9.75 -12.27
C ALA A 140 2.50 -8.42 -12.87
N ALA A 141 2.54 -8.31 -14.20
CA ALA A 141 2.92 -7.07 -14.89
C ALA A 141 1.88 -5.96 -14.71
N SER A 142 0.58 -6.33 -14.76
CA SER A 142 -0.49 -5.38 -14.52
C SER A 142 -0.44 -4.85 -13.09
N ALA A 143 -0.12 -5.69 -12.12
CA ALA A 143 0.01 -5.29 -10.73
C ALA A 143 1.10 -4.25 -10.47
N ALA A 144 2.32 -4.50 -10.97
CA ALA A 144 3.42 -3.56 -10.82
C ALA A 144 3.08 -2.20 -11.42
N SER A 145 2.40 -2.20 -12.56
CA SER A 145 1.96 -0.97 -13.25
C SER A 145 0.83 -0.25 -12.50
N ILE A 146 -0.18 -0.98 -11.99
CA ILE A 146 -1.27 -0.41 -11.18
C ILE A 146 -0.68 0.19 -9.92
N SER A 147 0.08 -0.59 -9.15
CA SER A 147 0.67 -0.14 -7.89
C SER A 147 1.60 1.06 -8.10
N ALA A 148 2.45 1.05 -9.14
CA ALA A 148 3.31 2.19 -9.44
C ALA A 148 2.50 3.43 -9.86
N SER A 149 1.46 3.26 -10.67
CA SER A 149 0.60 4.37 -11.11
C SER A 149 -0.17 5.01 -9.95
N TYR A 150 -0.89 4.22 -9.16
CA TYR A 150 -1.65 4.71 -8.00
C TYR A 150 -0.73 5.31 -6.94
N LEU A 151 0.46 4.74 -6.73
CA LEU A 151 1.49 5.31 -5.87
C LEU A 151 1.97 6.68 -6.38
N ALA A 152 2.25 6.81 -7.68
CA ALA A 152 2.68 8.07 -8.28
C ALA A 152 1.58 9.13 -8.23
N HIS A 153 0.32 8.73 -8.41
CA HIS A 153 -0.84 9.60 -8.22
C HIS A 153 -0.97 10.03 -6.75
N ALA A 154 -0.88 9.08 -5.82
CA ALA A 154 -0.92 9.32 -4.38
C ALA A 154 0.19 10.28 -3.91
N ALA A 155 1.39 10.13 -4.44
CA ALA A 155 2.52 11.01 -4.17
C ALA A 155 2.31 12.39 -4.79
N GLY A 156 1.71 12.46 -5.99
CA GLY A 156 1.45 13.71 -6.71
C GLY A 156 0.32 14.57 -6.13
N THR A 157 -0.69 13.97 -5.50
CA THR A 157 -1.75 14.74 -4.84
C THR A 157 -1.24 15.43 -3.57
N ALA A 158 -1.69 16.66 -3.35
CA ALA A 158 -1.43 17.42 -2.12
C ALA A 158 -2.42 17.07 -0.99
N ASP A 159 -3.56 16.45 -1.31
CA ASP A 159 -4.57 16.05 -0.33
C ASP A 159 -4.17 14.73 0.34
N ALA A 160 -3.95 14.77 1.65
CA ALA A 160 -3.50 13.61 2.42
C ALA A 160 -4.56 12.49 2.51
N THR A 161 -5.85 12.80 2.40
CA THR A 161 -6.92 11.80 2.44
C THR A 161 -7.00 11.07 1.09
N ILE A 162 -6.96 11.80 -0.02
CA ILE A 162 -6.93 11.23 -1.37
C ILE A 162 -5.63 10.42 -1.57
N SER A 163 -4.50 10.97 -1.14
CA SER A 163 -3.19 10.32 -1.19
C SER A 163 -3.20 8.96 -0.51
N VAL A 164 -3.76 8.88 0.70
CA VAL A 164 -3.79 7.63 1.45
C VAL A 164 -4.74 6.66 0.78
N GLY A 165 -5.90 7.13 0.30
CA GLY A 165 -6.82 6.24 -0.39
C GLY A 165 -6.23 5.55 -1.62
N LEU A 166 -5.51 6.33 -2.44
CA LEU A 166 -4.78 5.82 -3.60
C LEU A 166 -3.57 4.96 -3.20
N SER A 167 -2.89 5.30 -2.10
CA SER A 167 -1.78 4.50 -1.57
C SER A 167 -2.26 3.15 -1.04
N ASP A 168 -3.42 3.11 -0.38
CA ASP A 168 -4.04 1.87 0.11
C ASP A 168 -4.47 0.98 -1.06
N GLU A 169 -5.07 1.56 -2.10
CA GLU A 169 -5.42 0.82 -3.32
C GLU A 169 -4.15 0.26 -3.97
N ALA A 170 -3.10 1.08 -4.13
CA ALA A 170 -1.81 0.62 -4.64
C ALA A 170 -1.20 -0.50 -3.79
N ALA A 171 -1.28 -0.40 -2.46
CA ALA A 171 -0.78 -1.40 -1.53
C ALA A 171 -1.62 -2.69 -1.57
N LEU A 172 -2.95 -2.58 -1.67
CA LEU A 172 -3.88 -3.68 -1.82
C LEU A 172 -3.63 -4.43 -3.12
N TYR A 173 -3.50 -3.73 -4.25
CA TYR A 173 -3.18 -4.35 -5.53
C TYR A 173 -1.80 -5.02 -5.49
N ALA A 174 -0.79 -4.37 -4.91
CA ALA A 174 0.52 -5.00 -4.73
C ALA A 174 0.43 -6.26 -3.85
N ALA A 175 -0.39 -6.24 -2.79
CA ALA A 175 -0.64 -7.37 -1.89
C ALA A 175 -1.33 -8.54 -2.56
N ILE A 176 -2.42 -8.27 -3.27
CA ILE A 176 -3.20 -9.26 -4.00
C ILE A 176 -2.31 -9.92 -5.05
N SER A 177 -1.56 -9.13 -5.80
CA SER A 177 -0.79 -9.66 -6.93
C SER A 177 0.46 -10.39 -6.53
N ALA A 178 1.17 -9.92 -5.50
CA ALA A 178 2.27 -10.70 -4.93
C ALA A 178 1.74 -12.03 -4.34
N SER A 179 0.52 -12.06 -3.77
CA SER A 179 -0.11 -13.30 -3.32
C SER A 179 -0.54 -14.22 -4.48
N GLN A 180 -1.06 -13.66 -5.57
CA GLN A 180 -1.45 -14.41 -6.77
C GLN A 180 -0.24 -15.03 -7.49
N LEU A 181 0.90 -14.34 -7.49
CA LEU A 181 2.16 -14.89 -8.02
C LEU A 181 2.67 -16.10 -7.24
N GLU A 182 2.50 -16.11 -5.92
CA GLU A 182 2.90 -17.27 -5.09
C GLU A 182 1.95 -18.46 -5.24
N ALA A 183 0.64 -18.22 -5.40
CA ALA A 183 -0.33 -19.28 -5.71
C ALA A 183 -0.04 -19.96 -7.06
N VAL A 184 0.58 -19.25 -8.00
CA VAL A 184 1.02 -19.75 -9.30
C VAL A 184 2.18 -20.74 -9.22
N LYS A 185 2.98 -20.74 -8.14
CA LYS A 185 4.08 -21.72 -7.92
C LYS A 185 3.59 -23.09 -7.43
N GLY A 186 2.29 -23.36 -7.43
CA GLY A 186 1.71 -24.64 -6.99
C GLY A 186 1.71 -24.84 -5.47
N VAL A 187 2.05 -23.80 -4.70
CA VAL A 187 2.17 -23.88 -3.25
C VAL A 187 0.88 -23.35 -2.62
N GLN A 188 -0.06 -24.23 -2.29
CA GLN A 188 -1.15 -23.88 -1.37
C GLN A 188 -0.57 -23.71 0.04
N ILE A 189 -0.11 -22.51 0.37
CA ILE A 189 0.19 -22.14 1.76
C ILE A 189 -0.53 -20.84 2.07
N ARG A 190 -1.56 -20.92 2.92
CA ARG A 190 -2.16 -19.75 3.56
C ARG A 190 -1.57 -19.59 4.96
N PRO A 191 -1.13 -18.38 5.37
CA PRO A 191 -0.93 -17.20 4.52
C PRO A 191 0.32 -17.33 3.64
N SER A 192 0.27 -16.78 2.43
CA SER A 192 1.39 -16.81 1.49
C SER A 192 2.64 -16.14 2.09
N PRO A 193 3.87 -16.55 1.70
CA PRO A 193 5.10 -15.91 2.15
C PRO A 193 5.09 -14.38 2.00
N VAL A 194 4.46 -13.89 0.93
CA VAL A 194 4.24 -12.48 0.67
C VAL A 194 3.39 -11.82 1.77
N ARG A 195 2.26 -12.41 2.18
CA ARG A 195 1.41 -11.80 3.22
C ARG A 195 2.13 -11.72 4.56
N LYS A 196 2.95 -12.73 4.89
CA LYS A 196 3.84 -12.69 6.06
C LYS A 196 4.85 -11.55 5.93
N TRP A 197 5.48 -11.41 4.77
CA TRP A 197 6.41 -10.32 4.48
C TRP A 197 5.75 -8.94 4.58
N GLN A 198 4.53 -8.76 4.05
CA GLN A 198 3.80 -7.49 4.11
C GLN A 198 3.42 -7.12 5.54
N LYS A 199 2.94 -8.09 6.33
CA LYS A 199 2.66 -7.90 7.75
C LYS A 199 3.90 -7.43 8.48
N GLN A 200 5.03 -8.12 8.26
CA GLN A 200 6.29 -7.73 8.88
C GLN A 200 6.75 -6.36 8.42
N LYS A 201 6.68 -6.07 7.11
CA LYS A 201 7.11 -4.78 6.56
C LYS A 201 6.29 -3.62 7.12
N LEU A 202 4.99 -3.79 7.29
CA LEU A 202 4.14 -2.79 7.93
C LEU A 202 4.51 -2.59 9.41
N ILE A 203 4.77 -3.67 10.15
CA ILE A 203 5.25 -3.61 11.54
C ILE A 203 6.56 -2.82 11.62
N ASP A 204 7.54 -3.12 10.76
CA ASP A 204 8.84 -2.43 10.71
C ASP A 204 8.64 -0.91 10.51
N ILE A 205 7.77 -0.53 9.57
CA ILE A 205 7.43 0.88 9.28
C ILE A 205 6.77 1.56 10.48
N LEU A 206 5.84 0.87 11.15
CA LEU A 206 5.11 1.41 12.31
C LEU A 206 6.01 1.60 13.53
N LYS A 207 6.98 0.71 13.73
CA LYS A 207 8.04 0.86 14.73
C LYS A 207 9.08 1.92 14.32
N GLY A 208 9.08 2.27 13.03
CA GLY A 208 10.03 3.16 12.35
C GLY A 208 11.46 2.65 12.42
N GLU A 209 11.60 1.33 12.35
CA GLU A 209 12.86 0.67 12.07
C GLU A 209 13.26 1.04 10.63
N LYS A 210 14.31 1.86 10.50
CA LYS A 210 14.91 2.13 9.19
C LYS A 210 15.63 0.85 8.76
N LYS A 211 15.30 0.34 7.57
CA LYS A 211 16.21 -0.53 6.81
C LYS A 211 17.25 0.32 6.10
#